data_AF-A0A1V4R3T7-F1
#
_entry.id   AF-A0A1V4R3T7-F1
#
_cell.length_a   1.000
_cell.length_b   1.000
_cell.length_c   1.000
_cell.angle_alpha   90.00
_cell.angle_beta   90.00
_cell.angle_gamma   90.00
#
_symmetry.space_group_name_H-M   'P 1'
#
loop_
_entity.id
_entity.type
_entity.pdbx_description
1 polymer ?
#
loop_
_entity_poly.entity_id
_entity_poly.type
_entity_poly.pdbx_seq_one_letter_code
_entity_poly.pdbx_strand_id
1 'polypeptide(L)'
;MKTLKTIGFVVLSFIIIFLLGFVISRTLLYFYTHHRNEVEVPALSNKDYRKAKHDLYKLGLYINKVGERNSLDVLNGSIISQEPKANNIVKKGYTIDVIVSKGPELIKIPTLDNLTLDEARIRLINSGLEVGNVNYSYSNEIQKGKVIYSQPVYGMDVPRNSKVDLVMSLGKIPSTINSKKDMYDSLLEDLNEN
;
A
#
# COMPACT_ATOMS: atom_id res chain seq x y z
N MET A 1 84.79 27.77 11.38
CA MET A 1 84.26 26.39 11.53
C MET A 1 83.03 26.26 12.44
N LYS A 2 82.80 27.12 13.45
CA LYS A 2 81.64 27.00 14.36
C LYS A 2 80.30 27.37 13.70
N THR A 3 80.27 28.41 12.88
CA THR A 3 79.06 28.91 12.18
C THR A 3 78.51 27.94 11.14
N LEU A 4 79.37 27.20 10.43
CA LEU A 4 78.95 26.23 9.40
C LEU A 4 78.19 25.03 10.00
N LYS A 5 78.58 24.59 11.21
CA LYS A 5 77.86 23.53 11.94
C LYS A 5 76.49 24.02 12.41
N THR A 6 76.40 25.24 12.93
CA THR A 6 75.14 25.84 13.39
C THR A 6 74.14 26.00 12.24
N ILE A 7 74.59 26.48 11.07
CA ILE A 7 73.77 26.59 9.87
C ILE A 7 73.26 25.20 9.44
N GLY A 8 74.11 24.17 9.49
CA GLY A 8 73.71 22.79 9.22
C GLY A 8 72.60 22.29 10.16
N PHE A 9 72.71 22.55 11.47
CA PHE A 9 71.66 22.18 12.43
C PHE A 9 70.36 22.95 12.21
N VAL A 10 70.45 24.24 11.87
CA VAL A 10 69.27 25.08 11.59
C VAL A 10 68.55 24.56 10.34
N VAL A 11 69.27 24.32 9.24
CA VAL A 11 68.69 23.78 8.00
C VAL A 11 68.09 22.40 8.22
N LEU A 12 68.76 21.52 8.97
CA LEU A 12 68.25 20.18 9.29
C LEU A 12 66.97 20.24 10.13
N SER A 13 66.87 21.17 11.09
CA SER A 13 65.67 21.38 11.89
C SER A 13 64.48 21.85 11.04
N PHE A 14 64.70 22.77 10.10
CA PHE A 14 63.67 23.21 9.16
C PHE A 14 63.18 22.07 8.26
N ILE A 15 64.08 21.22 7.78
CA ILE A 15 63.73 20.04 6.97
C ILE A 15 62.89 19.06 7.79
N ILE A 16 63.25 18.81 9.05
CA ILE A 16 62.50 17.92 9.95
C ILE A 16 61.10 18.48 10.24
N ILE A 17 60.98 19.79 10.52
CA ILE A 17 59.69 20.45 10.76
C ILE A 17 58.82 20.38 9.51
N PHE A 18 59.40 20.60 8.33
CA PHE A 18 58.68 20.49 7.06
C PHE A 18 58.19 19.06 6.80
N LEU A 19 59.04 18.05 7.03
CA LEU A 19 58.66 16.64 6.88
C LEU A 19 57.59 16.22 7.88
N LEU A 20 57.68 16.65 9.14
CA LEU A 20 56.65 16.42 10.16
C LEU A 20 55.34 17.08 9.77
N GLY A 21 55.38 18.34 9.34
CA GLY A 21 54.22 19.08 8.85
C GLY A 21 53.57 18.40 7.64
N PHE A 22 54.37 17.88 6.70
CA PHE A 22 53.89 17.14 5.54
C PHE A 22 53.24 15.80 5.93
N VAL A 23 53.85 15.05 6.85
CA VAL A 23 53.28 13.79 7.35
C VAL A 23 51.98 14.05 8.10
N ILE A 24 51.94 15.04 9.00
CA ILE A 24 50.74 15.44 9.76
C ILE A 24 49.66 15.97 8.82
N SER A 25 50.01 16.82 7.85
CA SER A 25 49.07 17.33 6.85
C SER A 25 48.49 16.19 6.02
N ARG A 26 49.32 15.22 5.60
CA ARG A 26 48.89 14.05 4.85
C ARG A 26 48.00 13.12 5.67
N THR A 27 48.32 12.88 6.95
CA THR A 27 47.49 12.04 7.83
C THR A 27 46.19 12.74 8.22
N LEU A 28 46.22 14.04 8.53
CA LEU A 28 45.02 14.84 8.77
C LEU A 28 44.14 14.91 7.53
N LEU A 29 44.70 15.12 6.34
CA LEU A 29 43.96 15.09 5.07
C LEU A 29 43.39 13.69 4.80
N TYR A 30 44.17 12.63 5.07
CA TYR A 30 43.71 11.24 4.96
C TYR A 30 42.52 11.00 5.89
N PHE A 31 42.62 11.30 7.19
CA PHE A 31 41.50 11.16 8.13
C PHE A 31 40.30 12.03 7.75
N TYR A 32 40.53 13.29 7.36
CA TYR A 32 39.48 14.22 6.94
C TYR A 32 38.71 13.73 5.70
N THR A 33 39.38 13.02 4.80
CA THR A 33 38.77 12.46 3.57
C THR A 33 38.29 11.01 3.72
N HIS A 34 38.78 10.26 4.73
CA HIS A 34 38.52 8.82 4.91
C HIS A 34 37.58 8.48 6.07
N HIS A 35 36.87 9.45 6.66
CA HIS A 35 35.73 9.14 7.52
C HIS A 35 34.62 8.51 6.68
N ARG A 36 34.65 7.19 6.53
CA ARG A 36 33.58 6.38 5.95
C ARG A 36 32.37 6.44 6.89
N ASN A 37 31.66 7.55 6.85
CA ASN A 37 30.33 7.69 7.43
C ASN A 37 29.38 6.92 6.52
N GLU A 38 29.52 5.61 6.51
CA GLU A 38 28.70 4.69 5.76
C GLU A 38 27.61 4.15 6.69
N VAL A 39 26.40 4.03 6.18
CA VAL A 39 25.22 3.57 6.91
C VAL A 39 24.56 2.51 6.05
N GLU A 40 24.19 1.40 6.68
CA GLU A 40 23.40 0.37 6.04
C GLU A 40 21.96 0.85 5.87
N VAL A 41 21.43 0.71 4.66
CA VAL A 41 20.06 1.10 4.33
C VAL A 41 19.08 0.13 4.99
N PRO A 42 18.21 0.58 5.92
CA PRO A 42 17.24 -0.32 6.54
C PRO A 42 16.15 -0.73 5.55
N ALA A 43 15.48 -1.85 5.83
CA ALA A 43 14.26 -2.24 5.14
C ALA A 43 13.09 -1.32 5.53
N LEU A 44 12.50 -0.66 4.53
CA LEU A 44 11.40 0.30 4.65
C LEU A 44 10.10 -0.21 4.04
N SER A 45 10.13 -1.24 3.18
CA SER A 45 8.93 -1.84 2.60
C SER A 45 7.91 -2.23 3.69
N ASN A 46 6.63 -1.97 3.44
CA ASN A 46 5.50 -2.12 4.35
C ASN A 46 5.53 -1.26 5.63
N LYS A 47 6.56 -0.44 5.85
CA LYS A 47 6.58 0.50 6.98
C LYS A 47 5.81 1.78 6.64
N ASP A 48 5.21 2.36 7.67
CA ASP A 48 4.59 3.68 7.58
C ASP A 48 5.61 4.75 7.17
N TYR A 49 5.26 5.57 6.18
CA TYR A 49 6.15 6.58 5.61
C TYR A 49 6.60 7.62 6.65
N ARG A 50 5.71 8.06 7.55
CA ARG A 50 6.03 9.10 8.55
C ARG A 50 6.99 8.57 9.59
N LYS A 51 6.76 7.35 10.06
CA LYS A 51 7.66 6.64 10.99
C LYS A 51 9.01 6.37 10.34
N ALA A 52 9.02 5.84 9.11
CA ALA A 52 10.26 5.60 8.36
C ALA A 52 11.09 6.87 8.18
N LYS A 53 10.45 8.01 7.84
CA LYS A 53 11.11 9.31 7.76
C LYS A 53 11.81 9.70 9.05
N HIS A 54 11.14 9.50 10.19
CA HIS A 54 11.71 9.82 11.50
C HIS A 54 12.86 8.89 11.89
N ASP A 55 12.73 7.59 11.62
CA ASP A 55 13.74 6.59 11.94
C ASP A 55 15.01 6.76 11.09
N LEU A 56 14.86 7.07 9.80
CA LEU A 56 15.99 7.37 8.91
C LEU A 56 16.76 8.62 9.35
N TYR A 57 16.05 9.68 9.78
CA TYR A 57 16.69 10.91 10.23
C TYR A 57 17.66 10.66 11.40
N LYS A 58 17.31 9.74 12.32
CA LYS A 58 18.20 9.33 13.43
C LYS A 58 19.46 8.61 12.96
N LEU A 59 19.38 7.91 11.83
CA LEU A 59 20.52 7.25 11.17
C LEU A 59 21.34 8.24 10.33
N GLY A 60 20.92 9.51 10.26
CA GLY A 60 21.51 10.51 9.36
C GLY A 60 21.22 10.22 7.89
N LEU A 61 20.11 9.54 7.61
CA LEU A 61 19.60 9.29 6.26
C LEU A 61 18.32 10.10 6.06
N TYR A 62 18.01 10.40 4.80
CA TYR A 62 16.80 11.12 4.42
C TYR A 62 15.91 10.26 3.54
N ILE A 63 14.65 10.67 3.40
CA ILE A 63 13.67 10.00 2.55
C ILE A 63 13.08 11.00 1.59
N ASN A 64 12.91 10.57 0.35
CA ASN A 64 12.25 11.34 -0.69
C ASN A 64 11.10 10.53 -1.28
N LYS A 65 9.89 11.09 -1.28
CA LYS A 65 8.73 10.44 -1.88
C LYS A 65 8.71 10.77 -3.36
N VAL A 66 9.22 9.87 -4.20
CA VAL A 66 9.28 10.06 -5.65
C VAL A 66 7.95 9.80 -6.34
N GLY A 67 7.02 9.11 -5.68
CA GLY A 67 5.69 8.87 -6.22
C GLY A 67 4.77 8.11 -5.28
N GLU A 68 3.55 7.93 -5.77
CA GLU A 68 2.52 7.16 -5.09
C GLU A 68 1.88 6.17 -6.07
N ARG A 69 1.44 5.01 -5.56
CA ARG A 69 0.77 3.98 -6.36
C ARG A 69 -0.35 3.34 -5.57
N ASN A 70 -1.43 2.93 -6.23
CA ASN A 70 -2.43 2.07 -5.62
C ASN A 70 -1.87 0.66 -5.38
N SER A 71 -2.24 0.04 -4.27
CA SER A 71 -1.85 -1.31 -3.92
C SER A 71 -2.95 -1.98 -3.09
N LEU A 72 -3.28 -3.21 -3.42
CA LEU A 72 -4.20 -4.03 -2.64
C LEU A 72 -3.54 -4.57 -1.36
N ASP A 73 -2.23 -4.85 -1.43
CA ASP A 73 -1.50 -5.55 -0.38
C ASP A 73 -0.79 -4.60 0.60
N VAL A 74 -0.55 -3.36 0.18
CA VAL A 74 0.20 -2.36 0.98
C VAL A 74 -0.77 -1.30 1.48
N LEU A 75 -0.86 -1.16 2.80
CA LEU A 75 -1.71 -0.18 3.46
C LEU A 75 -1.44 1.25 2.98
N ASN A 76 -2.49 2.06 2.91
CA ASN A 76 -2.38 3.48 2.58
C ASN A 76 -1.37 4.18 3.52
N GLY A 77 -0.44 4.94 2.95
CA GLY A 77 0.63 5.63 3.67
C GLY A 77 1.87 4.77 3.97
N SER A 78 1.84 3.46 3.69
CA SER A 78 3.00 2.59 3.81
C SER A 78 3.85 2.58 2.54
N ILE A 79 5.15 2.33 2.70
CA ILE A 79 6.12 2.30 1.59
C ILE A 79 5.98 0.99 0.81
N ILE A 80 5.77 1.10 -0.50
CA ILE A 80 5.72 -0.03 -1.45
C ILE A 80 7.14 -0.49 -1.79
N SER A 81 7.98 0.46 -2.17
CA SER A 81 9.34 0.19 -2.63
C SER A 81 10.28 1.31 -2.24
N GLN A 82 11.56 0.97 -2.14
CA GLN A 82 12.65 1.89 -1.87
C GLN A 82 13.78 1.67 -2.87
N GLU A 83 14.56 2.73 -3.10
CA GLU A 83 15.86 2.67 -3.75
C GLU A 83 16.82 3.63 -3.01
N PRO A 84 18.02 3.20 -2.61
CA PRO A 84 18.59 1.85 -2.71
C PRO A 84 17.81 0.78 -1.93
N LYS A 85 17.93 -0.46 -2.40
CA LYS A 85 17.39 -1.64 -1.69
C LYS A 85 17.98 -1.75 -0.28
N ALA A 86 17.26 -2.42 0.60
CA ALA A 86 17.72 -2.73 1.95
C ALA A 86 19.09 -3.42 1.94
N ASN A 87 19.86 -3.21 3.01
CA ASN A 87 21.20 -3.73 3.26
C ASN A 87 22.30 -3.18 2.32
N ASN A 88 21.96 -2.27 1.40
CA ASN A 88 22.99 -1.51 0.69
C ASN A 88 23.72 -0.57 1.65
N ILE A 89 24.98 -0.29 1.35
CA ILE A 89 25.78 0.65 2.12
C ILE A 89 25.78 1.99 1.38
N VAL A 90 25.34 3.04 2.06
CA VAL A 90 25.30 4.40 1.52
C VAL A 90 26.05 5.35 2.43
N LYS A 91 26.42 6.52 1.92
CA LYS A 91 27.01 7.58 2.75
C LYS A 91 25.94 8.18 3.67
N LYS A 92 26.34 8.62 4.86
CA LYS A 92 25.51 9.45 5.73
C LYS A 92 25.12 10.72 4.98
N GLY A 93 23.87 11.14 5.15
CA GLY A 93 23.23 12.21 4.38
C GLY A 93 22.62 11.75 3.06
N TYR A 94 22.74 10.47 2.70
CA TYR A 94 22.08 9.93 1.52
C TYR A 94 20.55 9.97 1.66
N THR A 95 19.86 10.19 0.53
CA THR A 95 18.40 10.26 0.45
C THR A 95 17.87 9.02 -0.24
N ILE A 96 17.03 8.26 0.45
CA ILE A 96 16.38 7.06 -0.08
C ILE A 96 15.08 7.47 -0.77
N ASP A 97 14.97 7.12 -2.04
CA ASP A 97 13.76 7.33 -2.82
C ASP A 97 12.76 6.23 -2.52
N VAL A 98 11.49 6.62 -2.29
CA VAL A 98 10.41 5.68 -1.99
C VAL A 98 9.15 5.94 -2.80
N ILE A 99 8.44 4.85 -3.11
CA ILE A 99 7.06 4.90 -3.62
C ILE A 99 6.13 4.54 -2.48
N VAL A 100 5.13 5.36 -2.22
CA VAL A 100 4.17 5.18 -1.11
C VAL A 100 2.83 4.67 -1.64
N SER A 101 2.17 3.80 -0.87
CA SER A 101 0.86 3.27 -1.22
C SER A 101 -0.24 4.28 -0.97
N LYS A 102 -1.18 4.38 -1.92
CA LYS A 102 -2.47 5.09 -1.76
C LYS A 102 -3.58 4.15 -1.24
N GLY A 103 -3.25 2.89 -0.96
CA GLY A 103 -4.23 1.83 -0.74
C GLY A 103 -4.86 1.33 -2.05
N PRO A 104 -5.91 0.50 -1.96
CA PRO A 104 -6.59 -0.06 -3.13
C PRO A 104 -7.16 1.07 -4.00
N GLU A 105 -7.20 0.86 -5.32
CA GLU A 105 -7.99 1.73 -6.20
C GLU A 105 -9.46 1.40 -5.98
N LEU A 106 -10.24 2.39 -5.55
CA LEU A 106 -11.65 2.21 -5.22
C LEU A 106 -12.55 2.64 -6.38
N ILE A 107 -13.56 1.82 -6.65
CA ILE A 107 -14.60 1.99 -7.66
C ILE A 107 -15.95 2.01 -6.96
N LYS A 108 -16.79 2.96 -7.32
CA LYS A 108 -18.15 3.07 -6.81
C LYS A 108 -19.05 2.05 -7.52
N ILE A 109 -19.83 1.29 -6.74
CA ILE A 109 -20.79 0.35 -7.30
C ILE A 109 -21.91 1.13 -8.02
N PRO A 110 -22.16 0.86 -9.31
CA PRO A 110 -23.20 1.55 -10.07
C PRO A 110 -24.60 1.07 -9.66
N THR A 111 -25.64 1.81 -10.04
CA THR A 111 -27.03 1.35 -9.84
C THR A 111 -27.34 0.18 -10.77
N LEU A 112 -27.79 -0.93 -10.19
CA LEU A 112 -28.09 -2.19 -10.88
C LEU A 112 -29.57 -2.60 -10.78
N ASP A 113 -30.35 -1.91 -9.96
CA ASP A 113 -31.75 -2.27 -9.69
C ASP A 113 -32.59 -2.23 -10.97
N ASN A 114 -33.51 -3.18 -11.09
CA ASN A 114 -34.41 -3.32 -12.23
C ASN A 114 -33.73 -3.57 -13.60
N LEU A 115 -32.43 -3.86 -13.62
CA LEU A 115 -31.71 -4.32 -14.83
C LEU A 115 -31.84 -5.82 -15.02
N THR A 116 -31.73 -6.29 -16.27
CA THR A 116 -31.52 -7.73 -16.54
C THR A 116 -30.12 -8.16 -16.11
N LEU A 117 -29.88 -9.46 -16.00
CA LEU A 117 -28.55 -9.98 -15.68
C LEU A 117 -27.48 -9.52 -16.68
N ASP A 118 -27.81 -9.46 -17.98
CA ASP A 118 -26.86 -9.05 -19.00
C ASP A 118 -26.59 -7.55 -18.97
N GLU A 119 -27.62 -6.73 -18.76
CA GLU A 119 -27.48 -5.27 -18.55
C GLU A 119 -26.62 -4.97 -17.31
N ALA A 120 -26.88 -5.67 -16.20
CA ALA A 120 -26.12 -5.54 -14.97
C ALA A 120 -24.65 -5.96 -15.15
N ARG A 121 -24.40 -7.07 -15.87
CA ARG A 121 -23.05 -7.55 -16.20
C ARG A 121 -22.28 -6.52 -17.00
N ILE A 122 -22.86 -5.98 -18.08
CA ILE A 122 -22.22 -4.95 -18.91
C ILE A 122 -21.87 -3.72 -18.07
N ARG A 123 -22.81 -3.28 -17.22
CA ARG A 123 -22.61 -2.11 -16.35
C ARG A 123 -21.50 -2.33 -15.33
N LEU A 124 -21.39 -3.52 -14.73
CA LEU A 124 -20.31 -3.86 -13.81
C LEU A 124 -18.95 -3.87 -14.52
N ILE A 125 -18.85 -4.54 -15.67
CA ILE A 125 -17.61 -4.62 -16.45
C ILE A 125 -17.14 -3.23 -16.88
N ASN A 126 -18.05 -2.38 -17.36
CA ASN A 126 -17.72 -1.01 -17.76
C ASN A 126 -17.22 -0.14 -16.60
N SER A 127 -17.61 -0.45 -15.37
CA SER A 127 -17.09 0.20 -14.16
C SER A 127 -15.78 -0.41 -13.65
N GLY A 128 -15.31 -1.53 -14.23
CA GLY A 128 -14.14 -2.26 -13.74
C GLY A 128 -14.45 -3.15 -12.53
N LEU A 129 -15.67 -3.69 -12.47
CA LEU A 129 -16.14 -4.64 -11.46
C LEU A 129 -16.53 -5.97 -12.14
N GLU A 130 -16.64 -7.02 -11.34
CA GLU A 130 -17.00 -8.36 -11.80
C GLU A 130 -18.36 -8.80 -11.27
N VAL A 131 -19.06 -9.66 -12.01
CA VAL A 131 -20.26 -10.33 -11.48
C VAL A 131 -19.82 -11.43 -10.54
N GLY A 132 -20.37 -11.42 -9.32
CA GLY A 132 -20.20 -12.48 -8.34
C GLY A 132 -21.26 -13.57 -8.46
N ASN A 133 -21.78 -14.02 -7.33
CA ASN A 133 -22.85 -15.01 -7.28
C ASN A 133 -24.19 -14.40 -7.72
N VAL A 134 -24.99 -15.19 -8.42
CA VAL A 134 -26.34 -14.81 -8.81
C VAL A 134 -27.34 -15.67 -8.05
N ASN A 135 -28.03 -15.05 -7.11
CA ASN A 135 -29.08 -15.66 -6.30
C ASN A 135 -30.45 -15.22 -6.78
N TYR A 136 -31.49 -15.93 -6.35
CA TYR A 136 -32.86 -15.67 -6.78
C TYR A 136 -33.78 -15.56 -5.58
N SER A 137 -34.70 -14.60 -5.60
CA SER A 137 -35.73 -14.41 -4.58
C SER A 137 -37.04 -13.97 -5.20
N TYR A 138 -38.16 -14.24 -4.54
CA TYR A 138 -39.45 -13.68 -4.95
C TYR A 138 -39.53 -12.20 -4.58
N SER A 139 -40.18 -11.41 -5.43
CA SER A 139 -40.45 -10.00 -5.18
C SER A 139 -41.81 -9.62 -5.75
N ASN A 140 -42.60 -8.93 -4.94
CA ASN A 140 -43.90 -8.41 -5.37
C ASN A 140 -43.78 -7.10 -6.16
N GLU A 141 -42.64 -6.43 -6.08
CA GLU A 141 -42.37 -5.12 -6.66
C GLU A 141 -41.55 -5.21 -7.95
N ILE A 142 -40.61 -6.16 -8.02
CA ILE A 142 -39.66 -6.29 -9.13
C ILE A 142 -40.08 -7.41 -10.09
N GLN A 143 -40.11 -7.10 -11.38
CA GLN A 143 -40.45 -8.07 -12.43
C GLN A 143 -39.46 -9.25 -12.46
N LYS A 144 -39.98 -10.45 -12.76
CA LYS A 144 -39.17 -11.65 -12.96
C LYS A 144 -38.02 -11.41 -13.94
N GLY A 145 -36.82 -11.86 -13.58
CA GLY A 145 -35.61 -11.73 -14.41
C GLY A 145 -34.90 -10.38 -14.28
N LYS A 146 -35.34 -9.51 -13.37
CA LYS A 146 -34.68 -8.24 -13.05
C LYS A 146 -33.96 -8.30 -11.71
N VAL A 147 -32.90 -7.52 -11.55
CA VAL A 147 -32.16 -7.37 -10.29
C VAL A 147 -33.05 -6.70 -9.25
N ILE A 148 -33.18 -7.33 -8.08
CA ILE A 148 -33.81 -6.75 -6.89
C ILE A 148 -32.81 -5.84 -6.19
N TYR A 149 -31.63 -6.36 -5.89
CA TYR A 149 -30.53 -5.63 -5.29
C TYR A 149 -29.19 -6.33 -5.57
N SER A 150 -28.11 -5.65 -5.22
CA SER A 150 -26.74 -6.17 -5.29
C SER A 150 -26.07 -6.16 -3.92
N GLN A 151 -25.08 -7.02 -3.74
CA GLN A 151 -24.21 -7.03 -2.57
C GLN A 151 -22.75 -7.07 -3.03
N PRO A 152 -21.90 -6.08 -2.69
CA PRO A 152 -22.22 -4.90 -1.89
C PRO A 152 -23.23 -3.96 -2.58
N VAL A 153 -24.03 -3.19 -1.82
CA VAL A 153 -25.09 -2.32 -2.38
C VAL A 153 -24.53 -1.16 -3.21
N TYR A 154 -25.37 -0.61 -4.10
CA TYR A 154 -25.00 0.53 -4.94
C TYR A 154 -24.49 1.72 -4.12
N GLY A 155 -23.57 2.50 -4.72
CA GLY A 155 -23.00 3.69 -4.10
C GLY A 155 -21.85 3.42 -3.13
N MET A 156 -21.66 2.18 -2.66
CA MET A 156 -20.49 1.81 -1.87
C MET A 156 -19.23 1.78 -2.73
N ASP A 157 -18.09 2.10 -2.11
CA ASP A 157 -16.78 2.06 -2.74
C ASP A 157 -16.10 0.72 -2.45
N VAL A 158 -15.70 0.02 -3.50
CA VAL A 158 -15.03 -1.30 -3.43
C VAL A 158 -13.75 -1.29 -4.25
N PRO A 159 -12.75 -2.13 -3.94
CA PRO A 159 -11.56 -2.25 -4.78
C PRO A 159 -11.93 -2.57 -6.24
N ARG A 160 -11.17 -2.03 -7.20
CA ARG A 160 -11.25 -2.43 -8.61
C ARG A 160 -11.19 -3.96 -8.74
N ASN A 161 -11.96 -4.51 -9.67
CA ASN A 161 -12.15 -5.95 -9.91
C ASN A 161 -12.85 -6.70 -8.77
N SER A 162 -13.47 -6.00 -7.81
CA SER A 162 -14.31 -6.66 -6.81
C SER A 162 -15.52 -7.31 -7.47
N LYS A 163 -15.94 -8.45 -6.91
CA LYS A 163 -17.15 -9.16 -7.30
C LYS A 163 -18.37 -8.53 -6.63
N VAL A 164 -19.43 -8.38 -7.40
CA VAL A 164 -20.73 -7.90 -6.92
C VAL A 164 -21.76 -9.00 -7.15
N ASP A 165 -22.29 -9.52 -6.05
CA ASP A 165 -23.34 -10.53 -6.05
C ASP A 165 -24.67 -9.87 -6.40
N LEU A 166 -25.52 -10.59 -7.15
CA LEU A 166 -26.80 -10.10 -7.62
C LEU A 166 -27.92 -10.99 -7.08
N VAL A 167 -29.01 -10.37 -6.63
CA VAL A 167 -30.25 -11.08 -6.31
C VAL A 167 -31.29 -10.75 -7.37
N MET A 168 -31.69 -11.75 -8.13
CA MET A 168 -32.62 -11.65 -9.24
C MET A 168 -34.04 -11.99 -8.77
N SER A 169 -35.05 -11.31 -9.34
CA SER A 169 -36.45 -11.57 -9.04
C SER A 169 -36.96 -12.82 -9.76
N LEU A 170 -37.62 -13.70 -9.01
CA LEU A 170 -38.44 -14.79 -9.51
C LEU A 170 -39.86 -14.32 -9.90
N GLY A 171 -40.19 -13.05 -9.66
CA GLY A 171 -41.53 -12.49 -9.75
C GLY A 171 -42.31 -12.63 -8.43
N LYS A 172 -43.63 -12.42 -8.50
CA LYS A 172 -44.53 -12.56 -7.35
C LYS A 172 -44.49 -13.98 -6.80
N ILE A 173 -44.67 -14.12 -5.49
CA ILE A 173 -44.82 -15.44 -4.86
C ILE A 173 -46.06 -16.13 -5.46
N PRO A 174 -45.96 -17.35 -6.00
CA PRO A 174 -47.10 -18.10 -6.47
C PRO A 174 -48.11 -18.34 -5.34
N SER A 175 -49.40 -18.08 -5.60
CA SER A 175 -50.48 -18.28 -4.63
C SER A 175 -50.59 -19.72 -4.13
N THR A 176 -50.11 -20.69 -4.91
CA THR A 176 -50.03 -22.11 -4.53
C THR A 176 -49.05 -22.38 -3.39
N ILE A 177 -47.99 -21.58 -3.26
CA ILE A 177 -47.03 -21.72 -2.14
C ILE A 177 -47.63 -21.16 -0.85
N ASN A 178 -48.33 -20.03 -0.91
CA ASN A 178 -49.05 -19.48 0.23
C ASN A 178 -50.14 -20.45 0.72
N SER A 179 -50.99 -20.93 -0.20
CA SER A 179 -52.04 -21.90 0.15
C SER A 179 -51.49 -23.17 0.81
N LYS A 180 -50.32 -23.66 0.39
CA LYS A 180 -49.70 -24.84 1.00
C LYS A 180 -49.12 -24.55 2.38
N LYS A 181 -48.51 -23.37 2.58
CA LYS A 181 -48.02 -22.93 3.89
C LYS A 181 -49.17 -22.73 4.87
N ASP A 182 -50.20 -22.01 4.46
CA ASP A 182 -51.39 -21.74 5.27
C ASP A 182 -52.10 -23.06 5.67
N MET A 183 -52.11 -24.06 4.76
CA MET A 183 -52.61 -25.41 5.05
C MET A 183 -51.74 -26.15 6.09
N TYR A 184 -50.41 -26.07 6.01
CA TYR A 184 -49.54 -26.69 7.01
C TYR A 184 -49.64 -26.01 8.37
N ASP A 185 -49.69 -24.68 8.40
CA ASP A 185 -49.82 -23.91 9.63
C ASP A 185 -51.15 -24.23 10.34
N SER A 186 -52.26 -24.37 9.59
CA SER A 186 -53.55 -24.85 10.07
C SER A 186 -53.49 -26.28 10.63
N LEU A 187 -52.84 -27.21 9.92
CA LEU A 187 -52.72 -28.61 10.39
C LEU A 187 -51.91 -28.72 11.68
N LEU A 188 -50.95 -27.84 11.92
CA LEU A 188 -50.16 -27.84 13.16
C LEU A 188 -50.88 -27.19 14.34
N GLU A 189 -51.78 -26.24 14.09
CA GLU A 189 -52.66 -25.65 15.12
C GLU A 189 -53.66 -26.70 15.63
N ASP A 190 -54.32 -27.43 14.72
CA ASP A 190 -55.24 -28.53 15.04
C ASP A 190 -54.59 -29.68 15.84
N LEU A 191 -53.28 -29.89 15.69
CA LEU A 191 -52.51 -30.91 16.40
C LEU A 191 -52.08 -30.49 17.81
N ASN A 192 -52.06 -29.19 18.12
CA ASN A 192 -51.65 -28.66 19.42
C ASN A 192 -52.86 -28.33 20.32
N GLU A 193 -54.09 -28.33 19.78
CA GLU A 193 -55.33 -28.10 20.54
C GLU A 193 -56.03 -29.39 21.02
N ASN A 194 -55.47 -30.57 20.77
CA ASN A 194 -55.92 -31.88 21.30
C ASN A 194 -54.89 -32.50 22.26
#